data_AF-A0A528I6J3-F1
#
_entry.id   AF-A0A528I6J3-F1
#
_cell.length_a   1.000
_cell.length_b   1.000
_cell.length_c   1.000
_cell.angle_alpha   90.00
_cell.angle_beta   90.00
_cell.angle_gamma   90.00
#
_symmetry.space_group_name_H-M   'P 1'
#
loop_
_entity.id
_entity.type
_entity.pdbx_description
1 polymer ?
#
loop_
_entity_poly.entity_id
_entity_poly.type
_entity_poly.pdbx_seq_one_letter_code
_entity_poly.pdbx_strand_id
1 'polypeptide(L)'
;MLARRISTAFGDELILKSHGAMRQNVNPNLAPGATSVRRTDVYFSADVETDGPIPGPFSMLSFAFVYAGKYDGKRFERPTSYDKVFYKELSPISTEFQVEALKVSGLDRDRLVLEGANPIAAMSDAFRWIKLISGDAYPVLVAYPLSFDWNWLYWYFMKFAQNGSPFDYSRCFDIKT
;
A
#
# COMPACT_ATOMS: atom_id res chain seq x y z
N MET A 1 -3.92 -15.29 3.07
CA MET A 1 -4.77 -15.06 1.87
C MET A 1 -4.07 -14.18 0.84
N LEU A 2 -3.41 -13.08 1.27
CA LEU A 2 -2.69 -12.12 0.42
C LEU A 2 -1.60 -12.73 -0.49
N ALA A 3 -0.68 -13.56 0.03
CA ALA A 3 0.38 -14.18 -0.77
C ALA A 3 -0.14 -15.13 -1.88
N ARG A 4 -1.29 -15.79 -1.67
CA ARG A 4 -1.93 -16.64 -2.69
C ARG A 4 -2.58 -15.81 -3.81
N ARG A 5 -3.06 -14.60 -3.52
CA ARG A 5 -3.60 -13.67 -4.54
C ARG A 5 -2.49 -13.07 -5.41
N ILE A 6 -1.30 -12.88 -4.85
CA ILE A 6 -0.11 -12.43 -5.60
C ILE A 6 0.39 -13.50 -6.58
N SER A 7 0.28 -14.80 -6.29
CA SER A 7 0.70 -15.82 -7.26
C SER A 7 -0.20 -15.89 -8.50
N THR A 8 -1.49 -15.54 -8.39
CA THR A 8 -2.47 -15.66 -9.48
C THR A 8 -2.70 -14.35 -10.24
N ALA A 9 -2.49 -13.18 -9.62
CA ALA A 9 -2.63 -11.86 -10.24
C ALA A 9 -1.57 -11.53 -11.32
N PHE A 10 -0.55 -12.37 -11.43
CA PHE A 10 0.74 -12.01 -11.99
C PHE A 10 1.16 -13.07 -13.04
N GLY A 11 0.22 -13.43 -13.92
CA GLY A 11 0.49 -14.26 -15.11
C GLY A 11 1.48 -13.61 -16.09
N ASP A 12 1.93 -14.39 -17.07
CA ASP A 12 3.15 -14.18 -17.86
C ASP A 12 3.21 -12.93 -18.78
N GLU A 13 2.17 -12.10 -18.84
CA GLU A 13 2.20 -10.87 -19.64
C GLU A 13 1.43 -9.74 -18.95
N LEU A 14 2.14 -8.98 -18.11
CA LEU A 14 1.66 -7.67 -17.66
C LEU A 14 2.20 -6.61 -18.62
N ILE A 15 1.40 -6.24 -19.64
CA ILE A 15 1.66 -5.04 -20.43
C ILE A 15 1.26 -3.83 -19.58
N LEU A 16 2.19 -3.32 -18.76
CA LEU A 16 2.04 -2.06 -18.05
C LEU A 16 1.97 -0.91 -19.07
N LYS A 17 0.76 -0.42 -19.36
CA LYS A 17 0.59 0.85 -20.09
C LYS A 17 1.03 1.99 -19.19
N SER A 18 2.09 2.68 -19.59
CA SER A 18 2.62 3.86 -18.92
C SER A 18 1.57 4.97 -18.82
N HIS A 19 0.84 5.08 -17.70
CA HIS A 19 0.14 6.31 -17.34
C HIS A 19 1.09 7.20 -16.56
N GLY A 20 2.09 7.70 -17.27
CA GLY A 20 2.91 8.80 -16.77
C GLY A 20 2.13 10.10 -16.92
N ALA A 21 1.54 10.61 -15.84
CA ALA A 21 1.39 12.05 -15.73
C ALA A 21 2.81 12.62 -15.69
N MET A 22 3.32 13.01 -16.86
CA MET A 22 4.64 13.60 -17.03
C MET A 22 4.63 14.94 -16.29
N ARG A 23 4.97 14.95 -15.00
CA ARG A 23 5.36 16.19 -14.33
C ARG A 23 6.70 16.60 -14.96
N GLN A 24 6.64 17.53 -15.90
CA GLN A 24 7.80 18.26 -16.39
C GLN A 24 8.36 19.12 -15.25
N ASN A 25 9.09 18.51 -14.32
CA ASN A 25 10.07 19.24 -13.52
C ASN A 25 11.30 19.42 -14.41
N VAL A 26 11.22 20.37 -15.34
CA VAL A 26 12.39 20.83 -16.09
C VAL A 26 13.30 21.53 -15.10
N ASN A 27 14.33 20.84 -14.64
CA ASN A 27 15.40 21.45 -13.89
C ASN A 27 16.19 22.31 -14.90
N PRO A 28 16.23 23.65 -14.78
CA PRO A 28 16.77 24.54 -15.82
C PRO A 28 18.28 24.37 -16.08
N ASN A 29 18.96 23.52 -15.30
CA ASN A 29 20.39 23.21 -15.42
C ASN A 29 20.72 21.90 -16.16
N LEU A 30 19.73 21.19 -16.74
CA LEU A 30 20.00 19.98 -17.54
C LEU A 30 20.28 20.34 -19.00
N ALA A 31 21.38 19.82 -19.55
CA ALA A 31 21.74 20.01 -20.95
C ALA A 31 20.62 19.47 -21.88
N PRO A 32 20.38 20.12 -23.05
CA PRO A 32 19.37 19.65 -24.01
C PRO A 32 19.71 18.23 -24.48
N GLY A 33 18.85 17.26 -24.17
CA GLY A 33 19.02 15.85 -24.54
C GLY A 33 19.28 14.88 -23.38
N ALA A 34 19.43 15.37 -22.14
CA ALA A 34 19.45 14.51 -20.97
C ALA A 34 18.06 13.91 -20.74
N THR A 35 17.87 12.65 -21.12
CA THR A 35 16.63 11.90 -20.84
C THR A 35 16.50 11.78 -19.32
N SER A 36 15.41 12.29 -18.74
CA SER A 36 15.16 12.08 -17.30
C SER A 36 15.12 10.58 -17.04
N VAL A 37 16.09 10.06 -16.29
CA VAL A 37 16.08 8.64 -15.89
C VAL A 37 14.79 8.43 -15.08
N ARG A 38 13.83 7.70 -15.66
CA ARG A 38 12.62 7.29 -14.94
C ARG A 38 13.10 6.48 -13.74
N ARG A 39 12.86 6.99 -12.53
CA ARG A 39 13.23 6.24 -11.33
C ARG A 39 12.41 4.96 -11.25
N THR A 40 13.03 3.90 -10.75
CA THR A 40 12.43 2.59 -10.53
C THR A 40 11.18 2.71 -9.66
N ASP A 41 10.15 1.92 -9.97
CA ASP A 41 8.98 1.72 -9.12
C ASP A 41 9.17 0.42 -8.31
N VAL A 42 8.75 0.42 -7.05
CA VAL A 42 8.76 -0.74 -6.16
C VAL A 42 7.33 -0.99 -5.68
N TYR A 43 6.81 -2.17 -5.98
CA TYR A 43 5.40 -2.48 -5.79
C TYR A 43 5.18 -3.21 -4.48
N PHE A 44 4.14 -2.80 -3.75
CA PHE A 44 3.69 -3.44 -2.53
C PHE A 44 2.23 -3.86 -2.68
N SER A 45 1.99 -5.17 -2.64
CA SER A 45 0.62 -5.67 -2.54
C SER A 45 0.09 -5.39 -1.16
N ALA A 46 -1.12 -4.83 -1.08
CA ALA A 46 -1.77 -4.43 0.17
C ALA A 46 -3.18 -5.01 0.27
N ASP A 47 -3.64 -5.17 1.50
CA ASP A 47 -4.98 -5.66 1.85
C ASP A 47 -5.30 -5.18 3.28
N VAL A 48 -6.54 -4.76 3.52
CA VAL A 48 -7.03 -4.27 4.82
C VAL A 48 -8.27 -5.00 5.29
N GLU A 49 -8.42 -5.10 6.61
CA GLU A 49 -9.65 -5.53 7.26
C GLU A 49 -10.17 -4.39 8.13
N THR A 50 -11.47 -4.11 8.06
CA THR A 50 -12.07 -2.91 8.66
C THR A 50 -13.36 -3.26 9.39
N ASP A 51 -13.79 -2.41 10.33
CA ASP A 51 -15.04 -2.58 11.07
C ASP A 51 -16.20 -1.73 10.48
N GLY A 52 -16.03 -1.24 9.25
CA GLY A 52 -17.04 -0.52 8.49
C GLY A 52 -16.57 -0.09 7.09
N PRO A 53 -17.37 0.72 6.37
CA PRO A 53 -17.17 1.00 4.95
C PRO A 53 -16.17 2.11 4.63
N ILE A 54 -15.90 3.05 5.54
CA ILE A 54 -15.05 4.23 5.30
C ILE A 54 -14.15 4.58 6.49
N PRO A 55 -12.94 5.12 6.26
CA PRO A 55 -12.06 5.55 7.34
C PRO A 55 -12.54 6.81 8.04
N GLY A 56 -12.23 6.91 9.34
CA GLY A 56 -12.55 8.08 10.17
C GLY A 56 -13.68 7.76 11.14
N PRO A 57 -14.94 7.64 10.68
CA PRO A 57 -16.03 7.14 11.50
C PRO A 57 -15.80 5.68 11.93
N PHE A 58 -15.23 4.85 11.06
CA PHE A 58 -14.89 3.46 11.32
C PHE A 58 -13.37 3.24 11.41
N SER A 59 -12.99 2.06 11.87
CA SER A 59 -11.62 1.64 12.15
C SER A 59 -11.10 0.60 11.15
N MET A 60 -9.82 0.73 10.80
CA MET A 60 -9.05 -0.33 10.16
C MET A 60 -8.53 -1.24 11.28
N LEU A 61 -8.91 -2.51 11.25
CA LEU A 61 -8.60 -3.50 12.27
C LEU A 61 -7.32 -4.28 11.98
N SER A 62 -6.99 -4.48 10.70
CA SER A 62 -5.69 -5.01 10.32
C SER A 62 -5.28 -4.55 8.92
N PHE A 63 -3.99 -4.62 8.64
CA PHE A 63 -3.46 -4.41 7.29
C PHE A 63 -2.20 -5.23 7.06
N ALA A 64 -1.96 -5.54 5.79
CA ALA A 64 -0.76 -6.22 5.35
C ALA A 64 -0.13 -5.53 4.14
N PHE A 65 1.20 -5.61 4.06
CA PHE A 65 1.97 -5.29 2.86
C PHE A 65 2.89 -6.45 2.50
N VAL A 66 3.04 -6.72 1.20
CA VAL A 66 3.99 -7.69 0.66
C VAL A 66 4.77 -7.05 -0.47
N TYR A 67 6.11 -7.13 -0.44
CA TYR A 67 6.93 -6.71 -1.58
C TYR A 67 6.59 -7.57 -2.81
N ALA A 68 6.12 -6.94 -3.89
CA ALA A 68 5.59 -7.61 -5.08
C ALA A 68 6.54 -7.57 -6.28
N GLY A 69 7.60 -6.75 -6.23
CA GLY A 69 8.60 -6.62 -7.30
C GLY A 69 8.96 -5.18 -7.60
N LYS A 70 9.73 -4.98 -8.65
CA LYS A 70 10.17 -3.66 -9.11
C LYS A 70 10.06 -3.52 -10.62
N TYR A 71 9.87 -2.30 -11.10
CA TYR A 71 9.83 -1.97 -12.52
C TYR A 71 10.79 -0.83 -12.82
N ASP A 72 11.75 -1.07 -13.71
CA ASP A 72 12.78 -0.10 -14.10
C ASP A 72 12.35 0.84 -15.24
N GLY A 73 11.10 0.74 -15.70
CA GLY A 73 10.61 1.44 -16.90
C GLY A 73 10.68 0.60 -18.18
N LYS A 74 11.23 -0.62 -18.12
CA LYS A 74 11.30 -1.56 -19.24
C LYS A 74 10.83 -2.96 -18.85
N ARG A 75 11.28 -3.47 -17.71
CA ARG A 75 11.00 -4.83 -17.26
C ARG A 75 10.52 -4.84 -15.81
N PHE A 76 9.51 -5.66 -15.55
CA PHE A 76 9.10 -6.00 -14.19
C PHE A 76 9.92 -7.19 -13.69
N GLU A 77 10.55 -7.04 -12.54
CA GLU A 77 11.28 -8.10 -11.84
C GLU A 77 10.48 -8.56 -10.62
N ARG A 78 10.03 -9.82 -10.66
CA ARG A 78 9.36 -10.48 -9.53
C ARG A 78 10.38 -10.80 -8.43
N PRO A 79 9.99 -10.78 -7.15
CA PRO A 79 10.84 -11.32 -6.10
C PRO A 79 10.99 -12.83 -6.27
N THR A 80 12.13 -13.37 -5.83
CA THR A 80 12.36 -14.81 -5.75
C THR A 80 11.50 -15.50 -4.69
N SER A 81 11.06 -14.74 -3.67
CA SER A 81 10.22 -15.18 -2.56
C SER A 81 9.33 -14.04 -2.06
N TYR A 82 8.14 -14.36 -1.55
CA TYR A 82 7.20 -13.40 -0.97
C TYR A 82 7.30 -13.32 0.57
N ASP A 83 8.52 -13.40 1.09
CA ASP A 83 8.84 -13.43 2.53
C ASP A 83 8.87 -12.05 3.20
N LYS A 84 9.05 -10.99 2.40
CA LYS A 84 8.99 -9.60 2.87
C LYS A 84 7.53 -9.20 3.05
N VAL A 85 7.04 -9.52 4.24
CA VAL A 85 5.68 -9.23 4.69
C VAL A 85 5.72 -8.30 5.89
N PHE A 86 4.85 -7.30 5.90
CA PHE A 86 4.53 -6.49 7.06
C PHE A 86 3.06 -6.69 7.39
N TYR A 87 2.75 -7.05 8.63
CA TYR A 87 1.37 -7.26 9.08
C TYR A 87 1.17 -6.66 10.47
N LYS A 88 0.03 -6.00 10.67
CA LYS A 88 -0.39 -5.50 11.98
C LYS A 88 -1.90 -5.62 12.14
N GLU A 89 -2.31 -6.01 13.34
CA GLU A 89 -3.65 -5.77 13.86
C GLU A 89 -3.63 -4.50 14.72
N LEU A 90 -4.69 -3.70 14.68
CA LEU A 90 -4.76 -2.37 15.26
C LEU A 90 -5.84 -2.26 16.32
N SER A 91 -5.60 -1.43 17.33
CA SER A 91 -6.68 -0.98 18.20
C SER A 91 -7.64 -0.08 17.41
N PRO A 92 -8.96 -0.26 17.55
CA PRO A 92 -9.94 0.61 16.90
C PRO A 92 -9.77 2.08 17.32
N ILE A 93 -10.07 3.00 16.41
CA ILE A 93 -9.99 4.46 16.63
C ILE A 93 -11.34 5.09 16.95
N SER A 94 -12.42 4.32 16.80
CA SER A 94 -13.80 4.74 16.97
C SER A 94 -14.56 3.71 17.79
N THR A 95 -15.72 4.09 18.34
CA THR A 95 -16.69 3.16 18.93
C THR A 95 -17.74 2.70 17.92
N GLU A 96 -17.84 3.35 16.75
CA GLU A 96 -18.75 2.95 15.68
C GLU A 96 -18.18 1.74 14.93
N PHE A 97 -19.03 0.74 14.71
CA PHE A 97 -18.70 -0.45 13.91
C PHE A 97 -19.95 -1.11 13.35
N GLN A 98 -19.78 -1.94 12.31
CA GLN A 98 -20.82 -2.77 11.73
C GLN A 98 -20.52 -4.25 11.99
N VAL A 99 -21.49 -4.96 12.57
CA VAL A 99 -21.35 -6.38 12.92
C VAL A 99 -21.08 -7.23 11.68
N GLU A 100 -21.66 -6.86 10.55
CA GLU A 100 -21.48 -7.51 9.25
C GLU A 100 -20.04 -7.44 8.77
N ALA A 101 -19.34 -6.30 8.99
CA ALA A 101 -17.94 -6.15 8.62
C ALA A 101 -17.04 -7.08 9.46
N LEU A 102 -17.34 -7.24 10.75
CA LEU A 102 -16.62 -8.16 11.63
C LEU A 102 -16.79 -9.63 11.22
N LYS A 103 -17.98 -10.01 10.74
CA LYS A 103 -18.24 -11.37 10.22
C LYS A 103 -17.41 -11.68 8.98
N VAL A 104 -17.14 -10.68 8.13
CA VAL A 104 -16.34 -10.84 6.92
C VAL A 104 -14.86 -11.02 7.27
N SER A 105 -14.32 -10.15 8.13
CA SER A 105 -12.91 -10.21 8.53
C SER A 105 -12.58 -11.39 9.44
N GLY A 106 -13.54 -11.83 10.27
CA GLY A 106 -13.33 -12.85 11.29
C GLY A 106 -12.47 -12.38 12.47
N LEU A 107 -12.25 -11.07 12.60
CA LEU A 107 -11.47 -10.47 13.68
C LEU A 107 -12.33 -10.25 14.94
N ASP A 108 -11.72 -10.49 16.09
CA ASP A 108 -12.30 -10.18 17.40
C ASP A 108 -11.99 -8.73 17.79
N ARG A 109 -12.97 -7.85 17.58
CA ARG A 109 -12.80 -6.43 17.86
C ARG A 109 -12.57 -6.13 19.34
N ASP A 110 -13.21 -6.88 20.25
CA ASP A 110 -13.08 -6.66 21.68
C ASP A 110 -11.67 -7.01 22.16
N ARG A 111 -11.08 -8.09 21.61
CA ARG A 111 -9.65 -8.38 21.78
C ARG A 111 -8.78 -7.24 21.27
N LEU A 112 -9.07 -6.72 20.08
CA LEU A 112 -8.26 -5.64 19.46
C LEU A 112 -8.29 -4.32 20.24
N VAL A 113 -9.38 -4.03 20.95
CA VAL A 113 -9.43 -2.88 21.88
C VAL A 113 -8.35 -2.99 22.95
N LEU A 114 -8.06 -4.20 23.43
CA LEU A 114 -7.12 -4.45 24.53
C LEU A 114 -5.68 -4.66 24.04
N GLU A 115 -5.53 -5.36 22.90
CA GLU A 115 -4.24 -5.92 22.47
C GLU A 115 -3.72 -5.34 21.15
N GLY A 116 -4.59 -4.64 20.39
CA GLY A 116 -4.25 -4.10 19.09
C GLY A 116 -3.09 -3.11 19.14
N ALA A 117 -2.33 -3.01 18.05
CA ALA A 117 -1.26 -2.03 17.99
C ALA A 117 -1.83 -0.61 17.91
N ASN A 118 -1.14 0.34 18.56
CA ASN A 118 -1.46 1.75 18.43
C ASN A 118 -1.29 2.20 16.95
N PRO A 119 -2.30 2.84 16.33
CA PRO A 119 -2.23 3.25 14.93
C PRO A 119 -1.06 4.18 14.59
N ILE A 120 -0.66 5.08 15.49
CA ILE A 120 0.50 5.99 15.27
C ILE A 120 1.78 5.17 15.13
N ALA A 121 2.01 4.23 16.04
CA ALA A 121 3.19 3.38 16.00
C ALA A 121 3.18 2.47 14.77
N ALA A 122 2.05 1.80 14.51
CA ALA A 122 1.93 0.85 13.40
C ALA A 122 2.10 1.52 12.02
N MET A 123 1.49 2.68 11.79
CA MET A 123 1.63 3.39 10.52
C MET A 123 3.04 3.98 10.34
N SER A 124 3.68 4.42 11.43
CA SER A 124 5.08 4.87 11.40
C SER A 124 6.05 3.72 11.09
N ASP A 125 5.80 2.53 11.65
CA ASP A 125 6.57 1.32 11.36
C ASP A 125 6.39 0.88 9.90
N ALA A 126 5.15 0.87 9.40
CA ALA A 126 4.85 0.54 8.02
C ALA A 126 5.54 1.50 7.05
N PHE A 127 5.49 2.81 7.33
CA PHE A 127 6.18 3.82 6.52
C PHE A 127 7.68 3.53 6.45
N ARG A 128 8.33 3.29 7.59
CA ARG A 128 9.77 2.99 7.66
C ARG A 128 10.11 1.71 6.91
N TRP A 129 9.30 0.66 7.04
CA TRP A 129 9.48 -0.61 6.34
C TRP A 129 9.36 -0.45 4.81
N ILE A 130 8.36 0.27 4.32
CA ILE A 130 8.17 0.58 2.89
C ILE A 130 9.35 1.38 2.35
N LYS A 131 9.80 2.40 3.10
CA LYS A 131 10.92 3.25 2.70
C LYS A 131 12.24 2.50 2.68
N LEU A 132 12.47 1.61 3.66
CA LEU A 132 13.66 0.76 3.69
C LEU A 132 13.75 -0.14 2.45
N ILE A 133 12.64 -0.78 2.07
CA ILE A 133 12.60 -1.67 0.90
C ILE A 133 12.72 -0.87 -0.40
N SER A 134 12.10 0.30 -0.47
CA SER A 134 12.09 1.14 -1.68
C SER A 134 13.43 1.83 -1.93
N GLY A 135 14.17 2.21 -0.87
CA GLY A 135 15.32 3.10 -1.01
C GLY A 135 14.96 4.39 -1.75
N ASP A 136 15.67 4.67 -2.84
CA ASP A 136 15.47 5.82 -3.72
C ASP A 136 14.38 5.62 -4.80
N ALA A 137 13.84 4.40 -4.90
CA ALA A 137 12.75 4.07 -5.81
C ALA A 137 11.41 4.62 -5.31
N TYR A 138 10.43 4.69 -6.22
CA TYR A 138 9.07 5.09 -5.89
C TYR A 138 8.24 3.91 -5.42
N PRO A 139 7.75 3.88 -4.16
CA PRO A 139 6.80 2.87 -3.74
C PRO A 139 5.46 3.05 -4.46
N VAL A 140 4.86 1.94 -4.87
CA VAL A 140 3.54 1.88 -5.52
C VAL A 140 2.67 0.87 -4.77
N LEU A 141 1.49 1.30 -4.33
CA LEU A 141 0.52 0.42 -3.69
C LEU A 141 -0.25 -0.38 -4.75
N VAL A 142 -0.41 -1.68 -4.54
CA VAL A 142 -1.17 -2.55 -5.42
C VAL A 142 -2.21 -3.30 -4.61
N ALA A 143 -3.47 -3.24 -4.99
CA ALA A 143 -4.53 -3.91 -4.23
C ALA A 143 -5.70 -4.33 -5.12
N TYR A 144 -6.63 -5.10 -4.55
CA TYR A 144 -7.86 -5.50 -5.23
C TYR A 144 -9.01 -5.75 -4.24
N PRO A 145 -10.10 -4.96 -4.29
CA PRO A 145 -10.28 -3.77 -5.13
C PRO A 145 -9.47 -2.58 -4.60
N LEU A 146 -8.69 -1.92 -5.47
CA LEU A 146 -7.79 -0.83 -5.03
C LEU A 146 -8.53 0.29 -4.31
N SER A 147 -9.72 0.66 -4.82
CA SER A 147 -10.49 1.78 -4.29
C SER A 147 -10.81 1.62 -2.80
N PHE A 148 -10.97 0.39 -2.32
CA PHE A 148 -11.24 0.14 -0.91
C PHE A 148 -9.96 0.28 -0.08
N ASP A 149 -8.95 -0.54 -0.37
CA ASP A 149 -7.69 -0.57 0.40
C ASP A 149 -6.96 0.77 0.38
N TRP A 150 -6.94 1.46 -0.77
CA TRP A 150 -6.31 2.77 -0.92
C TRP A 150 -6.95 3.81 -0.01
N ASN A 151 -8.28 3.88 0.04
CA ASN A 151 -8.98 4.86 0.86
C ASN A 151 -8.60 4.72 2.33
N TRP A 152 -8.53 3.48 2.83
CA TRP A 152 -8.14 3.18 4.21
C TRP A 152 -6.68 3.49 4.48
N LEU A 153 -5.77 2.94 3.69
CA LEU A 153 -4.32 3.10 3.92
C LEU A 153 -3.88 4.54 3.74
N TYR A 154 -4.35 5.22 2.69
CA TYR A 154 -4.02 6.63 2.46
C TYR A 154 -4.50 7.50 3.62
N TRP A 155 -5.75 7.34 4.07
CA TRP A 155 -6.27 8.10 5.20
C TRP A 155 -5.48 7.82 6.48
N TYR A 156 -5.17 6.56 6.79
CA TYR A 156 -4.42 6.17 7.99
C TYR A 156 -2.99 6.69 7.97
N PHE A 157 -2.29 6.64 6.83
CA PHE A 157 -0.95 7.23 6.73
C PHE A 157 -1.02 8.74 6.92
N MET A 158 -1.95 9.43 6.27
CA MET A 158 -2.09 10.88 6.40
C MET A 158 -2.46 11.31 7.84
N LYS A 159 -3.23 10.48 8.55
CA LYS A 159 -3.67 10.78 9.91
C LYS A 159 -2.63 10.44 10.98
N PHE A 160 -1.94 9.30 10.84
CA PHE A 160 -1.17 8.69 11.92
C PHE A 160 0.33 8.57 11.66
N ALA A 161 0.80 8.66 10.41
CA ALA A 161 2.23 8.69 10.12
C ALA A 161 2.72 10.13 10.00
N GLN A 162 3.79 10.48 10.70
CA GLN A 162 4.35 11.85 10.70
C GLN A 162 4.76 12.32 9.30
N ASN A 163 5.20 11.40 8.44
CA ASN A 163 5.65 11.68 7.08
C ASN A 163 4.53 11.56 6.02
N GLY A 164 3.29 11.29 6.43
CA GLY A 164 2.16 11.04 5.53
C GLY A 164 2.29 9.74 4.75
N SER A 165 1.62 9.68 3.59
CA SER A 165 1.63 8.49 2.71
C SER A 165 3.01 8.28 2.06
N PRO A 166 3.60 7.07 2.15
CA PRO A 166 4.80 6.76 1.38
C PRO A 166 4.50 6.68 -0.12
N PHE A 167 3.23 6.48 -0.50
CA PHE A 167 2.76 6.30 -1.88
C PHE A 167 2.32 7.61 -2.55
N ASP A 168 2.66 8.78 -2.00
CA ASP A 168 2.23 10.09 -2.52
C ASP A 168 0.68 10.18 -2.56
N TYR A 169 0.15 11.14 -3.32
CA TYR A 169 -1.29 11.33 -3.51
C TYR A 169 -1.99 10.26 -4.35
N SER A 170 -1.25 9.50 -5.17
CA SER A 170 -1.88 8.62 -6.19
C SER A 170 -0.98 7.52 -6.76
N ARG A 171 0.13 7.12 -6.12
CA ARG A 171 0.95 6.02 -6.65
C ARG A 171 0.34 4.68 -6.26
N CYS A 172 -0.67 4.29 -7.03
CA CYS A 172 -1.37 3.04 -6.84
C CYS A 172 -1.83 2.39 -8.15
N PHE A 173 -2.02 1.08 -8.12
CA PHE A 173 -2.47 0.28 -9.25
C PHE A 173 -3.50 -0.78 -8.81
N ASP A 174 -4.58 -0.91 -9.56
CA ASP A 174 -5.60 -1.95 -9.33
C ASP A 174 -5.23 -3.20 -10.11
N ILE A 175 -5.15 -4.35 -9.45
CA ILE A 175 -4.72 -5.60 -10.09
C ILE A 175 -5.67 -6.04 -11.23
N LYS A 176 -6.94 -5.61 -11.21
CA LYS A 176 -7.93 -6.06 -12.19
C LYS A 176 -7.77 -5.42 -13.58
N THR A 177 -6.89 -4.44 -13.74
CA THR A 177 -6.75 -3.66 -14.99
C THR A 177 -5.68 -4.17 -15.93
#